data_AF-A0A2T2UQQ8-F1
#
_entry.id   AF-A0A2T2UQQ8-F1
#
_cell.length_a   1.000
_cell.length_b   1.000
_cell.length_c   1.000
_cell.angle_alpha   90.00
_cell.angle_beta   90.00
_cell.angle_gamma   90.00
#
_symmetry.space_group_name_H-M   'P 1'
#
loop_
_entity.id
_entity.type
_entity.pdbx_description
1 polymer ?
#
loop_
_entity_poly.entity_id
_entity_poly.type
_entity_poly.pdbx_seq_one_letter_code
_entity_poly.pdbx_strand_id
1 'polypeptide(L)' 'MRSQNDRRSDLEEKMDEYMANGTRLAWLVDPYQEAVDVYRDDDTVEHHDKPDALSGTPLLPDFACDFEDVWEPTYYTY' A
#
# COMPACT_ATOMS: atom_id res chain seq x y z
N MET A 1 14.30 17.10 14.48
CA MET A 1 13.55 15.86 14.80
C MET A 1 12.57 15.67 13.66
N ARG A 2 12.64 14.55 12.92
CA ARG A 2 11.61 14.17 11.93
C ARG A 2 10.95 12.91 12.45
N SER A 3 9.64 12.96 12.61
CA SER A 3 8.84 11.90 13.25
C SER A 3 8.39 10.89 12.19
N GLN A 4 7.97 9.69 12.58
CA GLN A 4 7.43 8.68 11.64
C GLN A 4 6.30 9.26 10.76
N ASN A 5 5.55 10.23 11.27
CA ASN A 5 4.47 10.91 10.57
C ASN A 5 4.93 11.82 9.42
N ASP A 6 6.11 12.45 9.52
CA ASP A 6 6.66 13.27 8.40
C ASP A 6 6.89 12.39 7.17
N ARG A 7 7.31 11.13 7.37
CA ARG A 7 7.55 10.19 6.27
C ARG A 7 6.25 9.74 5.61
N ARG A 8 5.15 9.64 6.37
CA ARG A 8 3.85 9.26 5.82
C ARG A 8 3.31 10.35 4.92
N SER A 9 3.32 11.61 5.38
CA SER A 9 2.88 12.74 4.56
C SER A 9 3.75 12.93 3.32
N ASP A 10 5.06 12.72 3.41
CA ASP A 10 5.96 12.71 2.24
C ASP A 10 5.64 11.56 1.25
N LEU A 11 5.06 10.45 1.72
CA LEU A 11 4.67 9.31 0.88
C LEU A 11 3.28 9.52 0.25
N GLU A 12 2.34 10.09 1.00
CA GLU A 12 1.02 10.48 0.50
C GLU A 12 1.14 11.49 -0.66
N GLU A 13 2.00 12.52 -0.51
CA GLU A 13 2.27 13.49 -1.58
C GLU A 13 2.80 12.82 -2.86
N LYS A 14 3.63 11.78 -2.72
CA LYS A 14 4.11 11.01 -3.86
C LYS A 14 3.03 10.14 -4.50
N MET A 15 2.11 9.59 -3.71
CA MET A 15 0.99 8.84 -4.24
C MET A 15 0.09 9.74 -5.10
N ASP A 16 -0.15 10.97 -4.65
CA ASP A 16 -0.85 11.98 -5.44
C ASP A 16 -0.10 12.29 -6.75
N GLU A 17 1.22 12.43 -6.71
CA GLU A 17 2.04 12.63 -7.93
C GLU A 17 1.94 11.42 -8.88
N TYR A 18 1.98 10.19 -8.35
CA TYR A 18 1.85 8.97 -9.16
C TYR A 18 0.48 8.87 -9.81
N MET A 19 -0.59 9.20 -9.10
CA MET A 19 -1.95 9.24 -9.65
C MET A 19 -2.11 10.33 -10.70
N ALA A 20 -1.60 11.54 -10.43
CA ALA A 20 -1.59 12.63 -11.40
C ALA A 20 -0.83 12.28 -12.70
N ASN A 21 0.18 11.41 -12.62
CA ASN A 21 0.92 10.89 -13.76
C ASN A 21 0.24 9.72 -14.49
N GLY A 22 -0.99 9.34 -14.10
CA GLY A 22 -1.80 8.32 -14.79
C GLY A 22 -1.65 6.91 -14.22
N THR A 23 -1.10 6.77 -13.01
CA THR A 23 -1.19 5.51 -12.26
C THR A 23 -2.67 5.22 -11.98
N ARG A 24 -3.07 3.96 -12.13
CA ARG A 24 -4.48 3.57 -11.94
C ARG A 24 -4.73 2.78 -10.66
N LEU A 25 -3.66 2.22 -10.09
CA LEU A 25 -3.69 1.48 -8.84
C LEU A 25 -2.33 1.62 -8.17
N ALA A 26 -2.34 2.02 -6.90
CA ALA A 26 -1.14 2.05 -6.07
C ALA A 26 -1.47 1.54 -4.66
N TRP A 27 -0.51 0.88 -4.04
CA TRP A 27 -0.61 0.39 -2.67
C TRP A 27 0.49 1.04 -1.83
N LEU A 28 0.08 1.79 -0.83
CA LEU A 28 0.96 2.35 0.19
C LEU A 28 0.93 1.41 1.39
N VAL A 29 2.02 0.65 1.58
CA VAL A 29 2.16 -0.31 2.66
C VAL A 29 2.87 0.36 3.84
N ASP A 30 2.22 0.36 5.00
CA ASP A 30 2.81 0.76 6.29
C ASP A 30 3.10 -0.49 7.14
N PRO A 31 4.34 -1.03 7.12
CA PRO A 31 4.71 -2.20 7.90
C PRO A 31 4.77 -1.93 9.42
N TYR A 32 4.77 -0.67 9.86
CA TYR A 32 4.78 -0.35 11.29
C TYR A 32 3.38 -0.38 11.89
N GLN A 33 2.39 0.03 11.09
CA GLN A 33 0.97 -0.02 11.46
C GLN A 33 0.28 -1.30 10.98
N GLU A 34 1.01 -2.16 10.28
CA GLU A 34 0.48 -3.33 9.59
C GLU A 34 -0.72 -2.95 8.72
N ALA A 35 -0.63 -1.87 7.95
CA ALA A 35 -1.76 -1.33 7.20
C ALA A 35 -1.40 -1.10 5.73
N VAL A 36 -2.40 -1.12 4.85
CA VAL A 36 -2.25 -0.81 3.43
C VAL A 36 -3.31 0.18 3.00
N ASP A 37 -2.90 1.31 2.43
CA ASP A 37 -3.77 2.27 1.76
C ASP A 37 -3.77 1.98 0.25
N VAL A 38 -4.95 1.75 -0.33
CA VAL A 38 -5.15 1.46 -1.75
C VAL A 38 -5.67 2.70 -2.45
N TYR A 39 -4.88 3.23 -3.37
CA TYR A 39 -5.25 4.38 -4.17
C TYR A 39 -5.70 3.92 -5.56
N ARG A 40 -6.76 4.54 -6.09
CA ARG A 40 -7.31 4.26 -7.43
C ARG A 40 -7.40 5.54 -8.28
N ASP A 41 -7.59 5.38 -9.60
CA ASP A 41 -7.72 6.50 -10.54
C ASP A 41 -8.99 7.35 -10.38
N ASP A 42 -9.97 6.86 -9.63
CA ASP A 42 -11.18 7.61 -9.27
C ASP A 42 -11.03 8.45 -7.99
N ASP A 43 -9.79 8.71 -7.57
CA ASP A 43 -9.43 9.40 -6.31
C ASP A 43 -9.93 8.67 -5.04
N THR A 44 -10.33 7.40 -5.17
CA THR A 44 -10.71 6.56 -4.03
C THR A 44 -9.46 6.06 -3.31
N VAL A 45 -9.45 6.24 -1.99
CA VAL A 45 -8.45 5.68 -1.07
C VAL A 45 -9.14 4.72 -0.10
N GLU A 46 -8.79 3.44 -0.16
CA GLU A 46 -9.30 2.41 0.73
C GLU A 46 -8.23 2.02 1.77
N HIS A 47 -8.55 2.16 3.05
CA HIS A 47 -7.65 1.74 4.13
C HIS A 47 -7.95 0.30 4.53
N HIS A 48 -6.92 -0.54 4.59
CA HIS A 48 -7.02 -1.91 5.06
C HIS A 48 -6.06 -2.13 6.24
N ASP A 49 -6.61 -2.45 7.41
CA ASP A 49 -5.87 -2.90 8.57
C ASP A 49 -5.48 -4.38 8.40
N LYS A 50 -4.18 -4.64 8.35
CA LYS A 50 -3.53 -5.95 8.22
C LYS A 50 -4.25 -6.89 7.24
N PRO A 51 -4.38 -6.51 5.95
CA PRO A 51 -4.96 -7.40 4.96
C PRO A 51 -4.03 -8.59 4.73
N ASP A 52 -4.61 -9.79 4.58
CA ASP A 52 -3.86 -10.97 4.13
C ASP A 52 -3.55 -10.86 2.63
N ALA A 53 -4.54 -10.40 1.83
CA ALA A 53 -4.35 -10.15 0.41
C ALA A 53 -5.24 -9.01 -0.10
N LEU A 54 -4.78 -8.29 -1.13
CA LEU A 54 -5.57 -7.25 -1.83
C LEU A 54 -5.67 -7.53 -3.33
N SER A 55 -6.87 -7.34 -3.88
CA SER A 55 -7.11 -7.56 -5.31
C SER A 55 -6.77 -6.33 -6.14
N GLY A 56 -6.26 -6.55 -7.36
CA GLY A 56 -6.05 -5.49 -8.34
C GLY A 56 -7.28 -5.19 -9.22
N THR A 57 -8.44 -5.76 -8.91
CA THR A 57 -9.67 -5.62 -9.71
C THR A 57 -10.16 -4.16 -9.69
N PRO A 58 -10.61 -3.59 -10.83
CA PRO A 58 -10.81 -4.21 -12.15
C PRO A 58 -9.59 -4.17 -13.10
N LEU A 59 -8.48 -3.53 -12.71
CA LEU A 59 -7.34 -3.28 -13.59
C LEU A 59 -6.50 -4.52 -13.83
N LEU A 60 -6.34 -5.34 -12.80
CA LEU A 60 -5.67 -6.63 -12.82
C LEU A 60 -6.67 -7.68 -12.34
N PRO A 61 -7.58 -8.16 -13.21
CA PRO A 61 -8.46 -9.27 -12.88
C PRO A 61 -7.61 -10.50 -12.52
N ASP A 62 -8.06 -11.25 -11.51
CA ASP A 62 -7.40 -12.45 -10.97
C ASP A 62 -6.05 -12.21 -10.27
N PHE A 63 -5.58 -10.96 -10.16
CA PHE A 63 -4.41 -10.63 -9.36
C PHE A 63 -4.80 -10.36 -7.91
N ALA A 64 -4.16 -11.07 -7.00
CA ALA A 64 -4.16 -10.80 -5.57
C ALA A 64 -2.71 -10.64 -5.12
N CYS A 65 -2.40 -9.54 -4.44
CA CYS A 65 -1.11 -9.39 -3.77
C CYS A 65 -1.24 -9.90 -2.35
N ASP A 66 -0.37 -10.84 -2.01
CA ASP A 66 -0.23 -11.41 -0.68
C ASP A 66 0.62 -10.48 0.18
N PHE A 67 0.14 -10.18 1.39
CA PHE A 67 0.83 -9.36 2.37
C PHE A 67 1.21 -10.16 3.62
N GLU A 68 0.91 -11.46 3.72
CA GLU A 68 1.31 -12.29 4.88
C GLU A 68 2.83 -12.22 5.11
N ASP A 69 3.62 -12.33 4.03
CA ASP A 69 5.10 -12.22 4.06
C ASP A 69 5.60 -10.81 4.43
N VAL A 70 4.76 -9.78 4.28
CA VAL A 70 5.10 -8.38 4.56
C VAL A 70 4.99 -8.10 6.06
N TRP A 71 4.01 -8.70 6.75
CA TRP A 71 3.79 -8.53 8.18
C TRP A 71 4.72 -9.39 9.03
N GLU A 72 4.93 -10.64 8.61
CA GLU A 72 5.74 -11.60 9.33
C GLU A 72 6.92 -12.05 8.45
N PRO A 73 8.01 -11.25 8.38
CA PRO A 73 9.18 -11.67 7.62
C PRO A 73 9.71 -12.96 8.24
N THR A 74 9.52 -14.10 7.57
CA THR A 74 10.07 -15.37 8.02
C THR A 74 11.60 -15.28 7.90
N TYR A 75 12.27 -14.97 9.01
CA TYR A 75 13.71 -15.08 9.09
C TYR A 75 14.07 -16.57 9.09
N TYR A 76 14.53 -17.08 7.95
CA TYR A 76 15.14 -18.41 7.88
C TYR A 76 16.36 -18.44 8.81
N THR A 77 16.22 -19.05 9.98
CA THR A 77 17.36 -19.39 10.84
C THR A 77 17.93 -20.72 10.35
N TYR A 78 19.19 -20.73 9.92
CA TYR A 78 19.94 -21.91 9.47
C TYR A 78 20.32 -22.85 10.63
#